data_AF-A0A9K3JJ78-F1
#
_entry.id   AF-A0A9K3JJ78-F1
#
_cell.length_a   1.000
_cell.length_b   1.000
_cell.length_c   1.000
_cell.angle_alpha   90.00
_cell.angle_beta   90.00
_cell.angle_gamma   90.00
#
_symmetry.space_group_name_H-M   'P 1'
#
loop_
_entity.id
_entity.type
_entity.pdbx_description
1 polymer ?
#
loop_
_entity_poly.entity_id
_entity_poly.type
_entity_poly.pdbx_seq_one_letter_code
_entity_poly.pdbx_strand_id
1 'polypeptide(L)' 'MSGASTTCYLALNPKVKGVSGEYFVDNNVAKANRKARDAELAKKLWECGMELTKSK' A
#
# COMPACT_ATOMS: atom_id res chain seq x y z
N MET A 1 -0.58 21.28 9.33
CA MET A 1 0.23 20.17 8.78
C MET A 1 -0.62 18.90 8.81
N SER A 2 -1.16 18.47 7.67
CA SER A 2 -2.17 17.39 7.57
C SER A 2 -1.58 16.10 6.97
N GLY A 3 -0.35 15.75 7.35
CA GLY A 3 0.40 14.64 6.73
C GLY A 3 -0.10 13.22 7.10
N ALA A 4 -0.91 13.09 8.15
CA ALA A 4 -1.39 11.79 8.65
C ALA A 4 -2.91 11.57 8.47
N SER A 5 -3.62 12.49 7.81
CA SER A 5 -5.09 12.45 7.66
C SER A 5 -5.57 11.13 7.04
N THR A 6 -4.94 10.71 5.93
CA THR A 6 -5.27 9.48 5.21
C THR A 6 -5.01 8.23 6.04
N THR A 7 -3.91 8.20 6.81
CA THR A 7 -3.57 7.07 7.68
C THR A 7 -4.57 6.93 8.83
N CYS A 8 -4.96 8.05 9.45
CA CYS A 8 -5.99 8.06 10.51
C CYS A 8 -7.38 7.66 9.97
N TYR A 9 -7.73 8.12 8.77
CA TYR A 9 -8.98 7.72 8.09
C TYR A 9 -9.01 6.21 7.82
N LEU A 10 -7.91 5.65 7.32
CA LEU A 10 -7.82 4.22 7.01
C LEU A 10 -7.80 3.33 8.27
N ALA A 11 -7.19 3.80 9.37
CA ALA A 11 -7.10 3.04 10.60
C ALA A 11 -8.40 3.07 11.44
N LEU A 12 -9.16 4.15 11.38
CA LEU A 12 -10.24 4.42 12.34
C LEU A 12 -11.64 4.50 11.72
N ASN A 13 -11.79 4.68 10.40
CA ASN A 13 -13.11 4.90 9.82
C ASN A 13 -13.83 3.57 9.50
N PRO A 14 -15.01 3.29 10.07
CA PRO A 14 -15.78 2.09 9.75
C PRO A 14 -16.17 1.96 8.28
N LYS A 15 -16.16 3.06 7.49
CA LYS A 15 -16.41 3.03 6.03
C LYS A 15 -15.32 2.34 5.22
N VAL A 16 -14.10 2.23 5.74
CA VAL A 16 -13.00 1.50 5.08
C VAL A 16 -12.79 0.10 5.67
N LYS A 17 -13.63 -0.30 6.63
CA LYS A 17 -13.58 -1.62 7.26
C LYS A 17 -13.89 -2.69 6.21
N GLY A 18 -12.85 -3.42 5.80
CA GLY A 18 -12.94 -4.47 4.76
C GLY A 18 -12.49 -4.04 3.36
N VAL A 19 -12.07 -2.79 3.17
CA VAL A 19 -11.43 -2.36 1.91
C VAL A 19 -9.95 -2.71 1.96
N SER A 20 -9.49 -3.59 1.08
CA SER A 20 -8.10 -4.02 0.96
C SER A 20 -7.61 -3.91 -0.48
N GLY A 21 -6.33 -3.58 -0.67
CA GLY A 21 -5.70 -3.52 -2.00
C GLY A 21 -5.90 -2.21 -2.77
N GLU A 22 -6.62 -1.25 -2.19
CA GLU A 22 -6.84 0.08 -2.77
C GLU A 22 -5.73 1.07 -2.35
N TYR A 23 -5.42 2.00 -3.25
CA TYR A 23 -4.46 3.08 -3.00
C TYR A 23 -5.22 4.37 -2.73
N PHE A 24 -4.95 5.04 -1.60
CA PHE A 24 -5.67 6.24 -1.20
C PHE A 24 -4.79 7.49 -1.22
N VAL A 25 -5.30 8.58 -1.79
CA VAL A 25 -4.70 9.93 -1.76
C VAL A 25 -5.81 10.89 -1.32
N ASP A 26 -5.51 11.76 -0.35
CA ASP A 26 -6.49 12.72 0.21
C ASP A 26 -7.84 12.08 0.59
N ASN A 27 -7.81 10.95 1.30
CA ASN A 27 -8.98 10.15 1.71
C ASN A 27 -9.82 9.52 0.58
N ASN A 28 -9.40 9.63 -0.67
CA ASN A 28 -10.10 9.05 -1.83
C ASN A 28 -9.30 7.93 -2.48
N VAL A 29 -10.00 6.95 -3.06
CA VAL A 29 -9.36 5.90 -3.86
C VAL A 29 -8.78 6.54 -5.13
N ALA A 30 -7.47 6.38 -5.30
CA ALA A 30 -6.70 6.96 -6.38
C ALA A 30 -6.03 5.86 -7.22
N LYS A 31 -5.80 6.16 -8.49
CA LYS A 31 -5.20 5.20 -9.42
C LYS A 31 -3.68 5.15 -9.16
N ALA A 32 -3.19 4.10 -8.50
CA ALA A 32 -1.76 3.83 -8.36
C ALA A 32 -1.02 3.78 -9.72
N ASN A 33 0.28 4.06 -9.71
CA ASN A 33 1.12 4.02 -10.91
C ASN A 33 1.10 2.62 -11.56
N ARG A 34 1.29 2.53 -12.89
CA ARG A 34 1.27 1.27 -13.66
C ARG A 34 2.22 0.22 -13.08
N LYS A 35 3.44 0.63 -12.69
CA LYS A 35 4.42 -0.25 -12.06
C LYS A 35 3.98 -0.78 -10.68
N ALA A 36 3.20 0.01 -9.93
CA ALA A 36 2.69 -0.40 -8.62
C ALA A 36 1.56 -1.43 -8.72
N ARG A 37 1.00 -1.65 -9.93
CA ARG A 37 0.02 -2.70 -10.21
C ARG A 37 0.61 -3.94 -10.89
N ASP A 38 1.91 -3.93 -11.15
CA ASP A 38 2.58 -5.03 -11.83
C ASP A 38 2.84 -6.16 -10.81
N ALA A 39 2.02 -7.21 -10.90
CA ALA A 39 2.10 -8.36 -10.00
C ALA A 39 3.40 -9.14 -10.16
N GLU A 40 3.98 -9.18 -11.36
CA GLU A 40 5.26 -9.84 -11.61
C GLU A 40 6.41 -9.06 -10.97
N LEU A 41 6.39 -7.73 -11.10
CA LEU A 41 7.36 -6.86 -10.44
C LEU A 41 7.24 -6.92 -8.91
N ALA A 42 6.01 -6.96 -8.37
CA ALA A 42 5.77 -7.10 -6.94
C ALA A 42 6.31 -8.43 -6.39
N LYS A 43 6.14 -9.52 -7.13
CA LYS A 43 6.69 -10.84 -6.78
C LYS A 43 8.22 -10.82 -6.75
N LYS A 44 8.86 -10.27 -7.80
CA LYS A 44 10.33 -10.14 -7.86
C LYS A 44 10.86 -9.30 -6.70
N LEU A 45 10.20 -8.19 -6.37
CA LEU A 45 10.59 -7.33 -5.25
C LEU A 45 10.51 -8.08 -3.91
N TRP A 46 9.43 -8.84 -3.70
CA TRP A 46 9.26 -9.65 -2.48
C TRP A 46 10.36 -10.70 -2.33
N GLU A 47 10.65 -11.44 -3.41
CA GLU A 47 11.74 -12.42 -3.45
C GLU A 47 13.09 -11.77 -3.15
N CYS A 48 13.43 -10.64 -3.79
CA CYS A 48 14.64 -9.88 -3.49
C CYS A 48 14.72 -9.43 -2.02
N GLY A 49 13.62 -8.93 -1.45
CA GLY A 49 13.57 -8.50 -0.05
C GLY A 49 13.82 -9.65 0.92
N MET A 50 13.20 -10.82 0.66
CA MET A 50 13.43 -12.01 1.47
C MET A 50 14.89 -12.44 1.45
N GLU A 51 15.53 -12.47 0.27
CA GLU A 51 16.96 -12.82 0.15
C GLU A 51 17.86 -11.83 0.90
N LEU A 52 17.56 -10.53 0.86
CA LEU A 52 18.30 -9.52 1.63
C LEU A 52 18.14 -9.71 3.15
N THR A 53 16.96 -10.09 3.62
CA THR A 53 16.69 -10.31 5.07
C THR A 53 17.16 -11.66 5.60
N LYS A 54 17.48 -12.62 4.72
CA LYS A 54 18.04 -13.94 5.10
C LYS A 54 19.55 -13.90 5.36
N SER A 55 20.20 -12.76 5.17
CA SER A 55 21.61 -12.60 5.54
C SER A 55 21.77 -12.64 7.06
N LYS A 56 22.59 -13.58 7.52
CA LYS A 56 22.88 -13.88 8.93
C LYS A 56 24.20 -13.25 9.33
#